data_AF-A0A4Y2MQF1-F1
#
_entry.id   AF-A0A4Y2MQF1-F1
#
_cell.length_a   1.000
_cell.length_b   1.000
_cell.length_c   1.000
_cell.angle_alpha   90.00
_cell.angle_beta   90.00
_cell.angle_gamma   90.00
#
_symmetry.space_group_name_H-M   'P 1'
#
loop_
_entity.id
_entity.type
_entity.pdbx_description
1 polymer ?
#
loop_
_entity_poly.entity_id
_entity_poly.type
_entity_poly.pdbx_seq_one_letter_code
_entity_poly.pdbx_strand_id
1 'polypeptide(L)'
;MRSLSEAGTISDIVDGIIEIFEDFFGLVITDITNIIQQILNPPENRNSSIQYLLFTPENSNEACYLEPNLKTLKRCPFDVSYPMKFLIHGFNANLGNTSLYWQMKDRMLELYDYNVIVVNWTDYNKLPYILACANTVTIGNDIADFIQFLQ
;
A
#
# COMPACT_ATOMS: atom_id res chain seq x y z
N MET A 1 -39.49 -44.99 19.15
CA MET A 1 -40.02 -44.45 17.89
C MET A 1 -39.49 -43.02 17.75
N ARG A 2 -38.32 -42.84 17.13
CA ARG A 2 -37.77 -41.54 16.72
C ARG A 2 -37.56 -41.64 15.22
N SER A 3 -38.38 -40.95 14.44
CA SER A 3 -38.26 -40.95 12.98
C SER A 3 -37.09 -40.07 12.56
N LEU A 4 -36.30 -40.60 11.64
CA LEU A 4 -35.33 -39.86 10.85
C LEU A 4 -36.11 -39.01 9.84
N SER A 5 -36.26 -37.70 10.06
CA SER A 5 -36.88 -36.79 9.09
C SER A 5 -36.17 -35.44 8.99
N GLU A 6 -34.85 -35.48 8.90
CA GLU A 6 -34.03 -34.29 8.57
C GLU A 6 -33.09 -34.61 7.40
N ALA A 7 -33.65 -35.12 6.30
CA ALA A 7 -32.97 -35.11 5.01
C ALA A 7 -33.74 -34.12 4.12
N GLY A 8 -33.12 -32.99 3.81
CA GLY A 8 -33.65 -32.02 2.85
C GLY A 8 -33.96 -32.68 1.51
N THR A 9 -34.91 -32.13 0.77
CA THR A 9 -35.32 -32.67 -0.52
C THR A 9 -34.19 -32.56 -1.55
N ILE A 10 -34.25 -33.37 -2.61
CA ILE A 10 -33.27 -33.30 -3.70
C ILE A 10 -33.23 -31.88 -4.33
N SER A 11 -34.36 -31.16 -4.32
CA SER A 11 -34.40 -29.75 -4.76
C SER A 11 -33.52 -28.86 -3.90
N ASP A 12 -33.64 -28.97 -2.57
CA ASP A 12 -32.88 -28.14 -1.63
C ASP A 12 -31.36 -28.33 -1.80
N ILE A 13 -30.93 -29.54 -2.15
CA ILE A 13 -29.52 -29.85 -2.44
C ILE A 13 -29.07 -29.23 -3.77
N VAL A 14 -29.90 -29.28 -4.81
CA VAL A 14 -29.58 -28.71 -6.13
C VAL A 14 -29.55 -27.18 -6.06
N ASP A 15 -30.52 -26.57 -5.38
CA ASP A 15 -30.59 -25.12 -5.19
C ASP A 15 -29.37 -24.61 -4.41
N GLY A 16 -28.96 -25.32 -3.35
CA GLY A 16 -27.73 -25.00 -2.62
C GLY A 16 -26.44 -25.14 -3.44
N ILE A 17 -26.37 -26.13 -4.36
CA ILE A 17 -25.22 -26.26 -5.28
C ILE A 17 -25.19 -25.11 -6.28
N ILE A 18 -26.35 -24.67 -6.78
CA ILE A 18 -26.46 -23.53 -7.70
C ILE A 18 -26.03 -22.24 -7.01
N GLU A 19 -26.48 -21.98 -5.78
CA GLU A 19 -26.05 -20.81 -5.01
C GLU A 19 -24.53 -20.79 -4.79
N ILE A 20 -23.94 -21.92 -4.41
CA ILE A 20 -22.48 -22.04 -4.24
C ILE A 20 -21.74 -21.78 -5.55
N PHE A 21 -22.28 -22.26 -6.68
CA PHE A 21 -21.70 -22.03 -7.99
C PHE A 21 -21.78 -20.56 -8.40
N GLU A 22 -22.95 -19.92 -8.27
CA GLU A 22 -23.13 -18.51 -8.59
C GLU A 22 -22.27 -17.60 -7.70
N ASP A 23 -22.16 -17.89 -6.41
CA ASP A 23 -21.26 -17.17 -5.50
C ASP A 23 -19.79 -17.34 -5.90
N PHE A 24 -19.37 -18.57 -6.23
CA PHE A 24 -18.02 -18.84 -6.69
C PHE A 24 -17.68 -18.10 -7.98
N PHE A 25 -18.57 -18.16 -8.98
CA PHE A 25 -18.39 -17.46 -10.24
C PHE A 25 -18.43 -15.94 -10.06
N GLY A 26 -19.32 -15.42 -9.20
CA GLY A 26 -19.40 -14.02 -8.85
C GLY A 26 -18.09 -13.48 -8.24
N LEU A 27 -17.49 -14.24 -7.33
CA LEU A 27 -16.19 -13.89 -6.74
C LEU A 27 -15.06 -13.88 -7.78
N VAL A 28 -14.96 -14.93 -8.61
CA VAL A 28 -13.93 -15.03 -9.65
C VAL A 28 -14.04 -13.91 -10.68
N ILE A 29 -15.25 -13.59 -11.15
CA ILE A 29 -15.48 -12.51 -12.12
C ILE A 29 -15.15 -11.15 -11.52
N THR A 30 -15.49 -10.92 -10.24
CA THR A 30 -15.18 -9.67 -9.55
C THR A 30 -13.67 -9.46 -9.44
N ASP A 31 -12.92 -10.49 -9.04
CA ASP A 31 -11.46 -10.41 -8.93
C ASP A 31 -10.80 -10.14 -10.30
N ILE A 32 -11.21 -10.86 -11.35
CA ILE A 32 -10.68 -10.64 -12.71
C ILE A 32 -10.99 -9.23 -13.19
N THR A 33 -12.21 -8.74 -12.95
CA THR A 33 -12.61 -7.39 -13.36
C THR A 33 -11.77 -6.34 -12.64
N ASN A 34 -11.56 -6.49 -11.34
CA ASN A 34 -10.73 -5.56 -10.55
C ASN A 34 -9.28 -5.52 -11.05
N ILE A 35 -8.70 -6.69 -11.36
CA ILE A 35 -7.35 -6.78 -11.94
C ILE A 35 -7.28 -6.04 -13.28
N ILE A 36 -8.22 -6.29 -14.18
CA ILE A 36 -8.27 -5.63 -15.49
C ILE A 36 -8.44 -4.11 -15.32
N GLN A 37 -9.32 -3.66 -14.43
CA GLN A 37 -9.52 -2.23 -14.18
C GLN A 37 -8.26 -1.54 -13.68
N GLN A 38 -7.48 -2.17 -12.80
CA GLN A 38 -6.23 -1.59 -12.30
C GLN A 38 -5.08 -1.66 -13.31
N ILE A 39 -5.08 -2.66 -14.21
CA ILE A 39 -4.14 -2.68 -15.35
C ILE A 39 -4.44 -1.56 -16.34
N LEU A 40 -5.73 -1.34 -16.65
CA LEU A 40 -6.16 -0.28 -17.56
C LEU A 40 -6.01 1.12 -16.95
N ASN A 41 -6.14 1.23 -15.63
CA ASN A 41 -5.97 2.45 -14.87
C ASN A 41 -4.77 2.29 -13.92
N PRO A 42 -3.54 2.47 -14.43
CA PRO A 42 -2.34 2.35 -13.59
C PRO A 42 -2.43 3.26 -12.37
N PRO A 43 -1.70 2.95 -11.28
CA PRO A 43 -1.61 3.83 -10.11
C PRO A 43 -1.35 5.26 -10.56
N GLU A 44 -2.17 6.19 -10.11
CA GLU A 44 -1.94 7.61 -10.36
C GLU A 44 -1.71 8.25 -9.00
N ASN A 45 -0.60 8.96 -8.85
CA ASN A 45 -0.31 9.63 -7.60
C ASN A 45 -1.23 10.85 -7.38
N ARG A 46 -2.48 10.57 -7.01
CA ARG A 46 -3.48 11.59 -6.67
C ARG A 46 -3.53 11.78 -5.16
N ASN A 47 -3.15 12.96 -4.67
CA ASN A 47 -3.60 13.54 -3.40
C ASN A 47 -3.51 12.67 -2.12
N SER A 48 -2.72 11.58 -2.08
CA SER A 48 -2.43 10.73 -0.88
C SER A 48 -2.02 9.30 -1.23
N SER A 49 -2.18 8.85 -2.47
CA SER A 49 -2.00 7.42 -2.80
C SER A 49 -0.55 6.91 -2.68
N ILE A 50 0.43 7.79 -2.89
CA ILE A 50 1.83 7.58 -2.53
C ILE A 50 2.23 8.70 -1.58
N GLN A 51 2.55 8.35 -0.35
CA GLN A 51 2.88 9.33 0.68
C GLN A 51 4.38 9.32 0.98
N TYR A 52 4.97 10.50 1.03
CA TYR A 52 6.37 10.71 1.40
C TYR A 52 6.45 11.24 2.83
N LEU A 53 6.69 10.35 3.79
CA LEU A 53 6.74 10.69 5.21
C LEU A 53 8.18 11.04 5.60
N LEU A 54 8.46 12.32 5.80
CA LEU A 54 9.78 12.80 6.23
C LEU A 54 9.91 12.73 7.75
N PHE A 55 11.04 12.17 8.19
CA PHE A 55 11.53 12.22 9.55
C PHE A 55 12.98 12.69 9.57
N THR A 56 13.26 13.63 10.46
CA THR A 56 14.60 14.13 10.77
C THR A 56 14.80 14.12 12.29
N PRO A 57 15.99 14.47 12.81
CA PRO A 57 16.17 14.62 14.26
C PRO A 57 15.16 15.58 14.91
N GLU A 58 14.68 16.59 14.18
CA GLU A 58 13.72 17.59 14.70
C GLU A 58 12.30 17.02 14.85
N ASN A 59 11.89 16.08 13.99
CA ASN A 59 10.55 15.49 14.00
C ASN A 59 10.58 13.95 14.00
N SER A 60 11.44 13.37 14.84
CA SER A 60 11.69 11.92 14.84
C SER A 60 10.44 11.08 15.14
N ASN A 61 9.47 11.59 15.91
CA ASN A 61 8.28 10.83 16.32
C ASN A 61 7.05 11.03 15.41
N GLU A 62 6.99 12.15 14.66
CA GLU A 62 5.82 12.51 13.87
C GLU A 62 6.22 12.91 12.45
N ALA A 63 5.64 12.22 11.47
CA ALA A 63 5.95 12.45 10.06
C ALA A 63 5.55 13.87 9.61
N CYS A 64 6.43 14.52 8.87
CA CYS A 64 6.05 15.63 8.01
C CYS A 64 5.80 15.12 6.60
N TYR A 65 4.58 15.31 6.08
CA TYR A 65 4.21 14.86 4.75
C TYR A 65 4.78 15.80 3.68
N LEU A 66 5.66 15.26 2.86
CA LEU A 66 6.22 15.92 1.69
C LEU A 66 5.36 15.65 0.46
N GLU A 67 5.30 16.66 -0.40
CA GLU A 67 4.73 16.62 -1.73
C GLU A 67 5.76 17.23 -2.69
N PRO A 68 5.73 16.95 -4.00
CA PRO A 68 6.66 17.53 -4.98
C PRO A 68 6.34 19.01 -5.26
N ASN A 69 6.36 19.83 -4.22
CA ASN A 69 6.15 21.27 -4.28
C ASN A 69 6.94 22.00 -3.18
N LEU A 70 7.35 23.22 -3.48
CA LEU A 70 8.17 24.04 -2.57
C LEU A 70 7.45 24.42 -1.27
N LYS A 71 6.11 24.39 -1.25
CA LYS A 71 5.33 24.77 -0.06
C LYS A 71 5.52 23.75 1.06
N THR A 72 5.45 22.46 0.75
CA THR A 72 5.66 21.40 1.74
C THR A 72 7.14 21.27 2.11
N LEU A 73 8.04 21.34 1.12
CA LEU A 73 9.48 21.26 1.34
C LEU A 73 10.00 22.35 2.31
N LYS A 74 9.49 23.59 2.20
CA LYS A 74 9.87 24.69 3.10
C LYS A 74 9.22 24.63 4.49
N ARG A 75 8.10 23.92 4.62
CA ARG A 75 7.35 23.81 5.89
C ARG A 75 7.86 22.64 6.73
N CYS A 76 8.29 21.56 6.08
CA CYS A 76 8.89 20.42 6.74
C CYS A 76 10.35 20.70 7.12
N PRO A 77 10.87 20.05 8.17
CA PRO A 77 12.25 20.23 8.62
C PRO A 77 13.23 19.44 7.74
N PHE A 78 13.12 19.60 6.41
CA PHE A 78 14.04 19.00 5.45
C PHE A 78 15.33 19.81 5.40
N ASP A 79 16.46 19.16 5.61
CA ASP A 79 17.77 19.82 5.62
C ASP A 79 18.64 19.30 4.46
N VAL A 80 18.95 20.18 3.51
CA VAL A 80 19.79 19.84 2.34
C VAL A 80 21.21 19.38 2.69
N SER A 81 21.69 19.65 3.91
CA SER A 81 22.99 19.19 4.39
C SER A 81 22.96 17.75 4.90
N TYR A 82 21.77 17.21 5.23
CA TYR A 82 21.62 15.83 5.72
C TYR A 82 21.51 14.85 4.54
N PRO A 83 22.22 13.71 4.57
CA PRO A 83 22.04 12.68 3.57
C PRO A 83 20.58 12.16 3.57
N MET A 84 20.04 11.86 2.39
CA MET A 84 18.69 11.29 2.25
C MET A 84 18.72 9.76 2.37
N LYS A 85 17.72 9.19 3.07
CA LYS A 85 17.50 7.74 3.19
C LYS A 85 16.05 7.42 2.86
N PHE A 86 15.81 6.62 1.82
CA PHE A 86 14.47 6.17 1.46
C PHE A 86 14.19 4.79 2.04
N LEU A 87 13.05 4.65 2.71
CA LEU A 87 12.53 3.39 3.21
C LEU A 87 11.21 3.09 2.50
N ILE A 88 11.22 2.12 1.58
CA ILE A 88 10.07 1.78 0.75
C ILE A 88 9.60 0.38 1.15
N HIS A 89 8.33 0.24 1.53
CA HIS A 89 7.82 -1.05 1.97
C HIS A 89 7.47 -2.00 0.81
N GLY A 90 7.25 -3.28 1.10
CA GLY A 90 7.09 -4.33 0.09
C GLY A 90 5.66 -4.82 -0.08
N PHE A 91 5.51 -5.97 -0.74
CA PHE A 91 4.21 -6.62 -0.95
C PHE A 91 3.48 -6.90 0.37
N ASN A 92 2.19 -6.56 0.40
CA ASN A 92 1.26 -6.73 1.51
C ASN A 92 1.70 -6.11 2.85
N ALA A 93 2.80 -5.36 2.87
CA ALA A 93 3.24 -4.60 4.03
C ALA A 93 2.30 -3.40 4.26
N ASN A 94 2.33 -2.85 5.48
CA ASN A 94 1.72 -1.57 5.80
C ASN A 94 2.57 -0.86 6.87
N LEU A 95 2.23 0.39 7.15
CA LEU A 95 2.90 1.23 8.12
C LEU A 95 2.12 1.30 9.45
N GLY A 96 1.63 0.16 9.93
CA GLY A 96 0.99 0.07 11.25
C GLY A 96 1.96 0.36 12.41
N ASN A 97 1.45 0.52 13.63
CA ASN A 97 2.23 0.95 14.79
C ASN A 97 3.46 0.09 15.11
N THR A 98 3.44 -1.20 14.75
CA THR A 98 4.54 -2.16 15.01
C THR A 98 5.43 -2.42 13.79
N SER A 99 5.32 -1.58 12.76
CA SER A 99 6.07 -1.75 11.51
C SER A 99 7.58 -1.70 11.73
N LEU A 100 8.31 -2.64 11.12
CA LEU A 100 9.78 -2.67 11.15
C LEU A 100 10.39 -1.38 10.57
N TYR A 101 9.68 -0.71 9.66
CA TYR A 101 10.10 0.54 9.04
C TYR A 101 10.28 1.66 10.07
N TRP A 102 9.51 1.65 11.17
CA TRP A 102 9.68 2.59 12.28
C TRP A 102 10.97 2.34 13.04
N GLN A 103 11.26 1.08 13.36
CA GLN A 103 12.51 0.71 14.04
C GLN A 103 13.74 1.02 13.17
N MET A 104 13.66 0.79 11.86
CA MET A 104 14.73 1.14 10.91
C MET A 104 14.94 2.66 10.87
N LYS A 105 13.87 3.43 10.76
CA LYS A 105 13.90 4.90 10.80
C LYS A 105 14.50 5.42 12.12
N ASP A 106 14.02 4.93 13.26
CA ASP A 106 14.54 5.29 14.59
C ASP A 106 16.04 5.03 14.66
N ARG A 107 16.47 3.83 14.27
CA ARG A 107 17.88 3.45 14.31
C ARG A 107 18.75 4.28 13.38
N MET A 108 18.23 4.70 12.23
CA MET A 108 18.94 5.62 11.33
C MET A 108 19.16 6.97 12.00
N LEU A 109 18.11 7.56 12.60
CA LEU A 109 18.16 8.86 13.26
C LEU A 109 18.99 8.86 14.55
N GLU A 110 19.16 7.70 15.21
CA GLU A 110 20.09 7.55 16.34
C GLU A 110 21.57 7.58 15.92
N LEU A 111 21.87 7.18 14.69
CA LEU A 111 23.25 7.01 14.22
C LEU A 111 23.80 8.29 13.57
N TYR A 112 22.94 9.06 12.88
CA TYR A 112 23.35 10.25 12.17
C TYR A 112 22.14 11.13 11.81
N ASP A 113 22.42 12.39 11.50
CA ASP A 113 21.41 13.34 11.03
C ASP A 113 21.06 13.02 9.57
N TYR A 114 19.86 12.48 9.35
CA TYR A 114 19.34 12.09 8.04
C TYR A 114 18.01 12.76 7.74
N ASN A 115 17.74 12.96 6.45
CA ASN A 115 16.37 13.04 5.94
C ASN A 115 15.88 11.61 5.66
N VAL A 116 15.20 10.98 6.61
CA VAL A 116 14.60 9.65 6.41
C VAL A 116 13.21 9.83 5.81
N ILE A 117 13.02 9.36 4.58
CA ILE A 117 11.76 9.44 3.85
C ILE A 117 11.17 8.03 3.75
N VAL A 118 10.11 7.78 4.50
CA VAL A 118 9.36 6.52 4.41
C VAL A 118 8.28 6.67 3.34
N VAL A 119 8.29 5.79 2.34
CA VAL A 119 7.33 5.83 1.22
C VAL A 119 6.19 4.87 1.50
N ASN A 120 4.98 5.42 1.64
CA ASN A 120 3.77 4.64 1.81
C ASN A 120 3.03 4.48 0.48
N TRP A 121 2.97 3.25 -0.03
CA TRP A 121 2.21 2.86 -1.24
C TRP A 121 1.27 1.68 -0.94
N THR A 122 0.73 1.63 0.29
CA THR A 122 -0.12 0.52 0.78
C THR A 122 -1.34 0.27 -0.12
N ASP A 123 -1.85 1.29 -0.80
CA ASP A 123 -3.00 1.20 -1.70
C ASP A 123 -2.70 0.35 -2.95
N TYR A 124 -1.42 0.16 -3.29
CA TYR A 124 -0.98 -0.48 -4.53
C TYR A 124 -0.14 -1.74 -4.31
N ASN A 125 0.13 -2.12 -3.06
CA ASN A 125 1.00 -3.26 -2.72
C ASN A 125 0.26 -4.54 -2.32
N LYS A 126 -1.08 -4.57 -2.44
CA LYS A 126 -1.94 -5.66 -1.97
C LYS A 126 -2.13 -6.75 -3.01
N LEU A 127 -2.88 -7.78 -2.61
CA LEU A 127 -3.27 -8.85 -3.52
C LEU A 127 -4.05 -8.29 -4.72
N PRO A 128 -3.92 -8.92 -5.90
CA PRO A 128 -3.06 -10.07 -6.18
C PRO A 128 -1.57 -9.70 -6.40
N TYR A 129 -0.66 -10.61 -6.09
CA TYR A 129 0.80 -10.36 -6.14
C TYR A 129 1.28 -9.86 -7.51
N ILE A 130 0.77 -10.43 -8.60
CA ILE A 130 1.12 -10.03 -9.97
C ILE A 130 0.80 -8.55 -10.21
N LEU A 131 -0.32 -8.07 -9.66
CA LEU A 131 -0.74 -6.68 -9.78
C LEU A 131 0.12 -5.76 -8.92
N ALA A 132 0.45 -6.16 -7.68
CA ALA A 132 1.43 -5.43 -6.87
C ALA A 132 2.79 -5.31 -7.58
N CYS A 133 3.26 -6.39 -8.23
CA CYS A 133 4.48 -6.35 -9.05
C CYS A 133 4.35 -5.37 -10.22
N ALA A 134 3.25 -5.42 -10.98
CA ALA A 134 3.02 -4.52 -12.10
C ALA A 134 3.01 -3.05 -11.64
N ASN A 135 2.36 -2.76 -10.51
CA ASN A 135 2.28 -1.42 -9.94
C ASN A 135 3.66 -0.84 -9.61
N THR A 136 4.67 -1.66 -9.27
CA THR A 136 6.02 -1.16 -8.93
C THR A 136 6.66 -0.32 -10.04
N VAL A 137 6.30 -0.54 -11.30
CA VAL A 137 6.78 0.26 -12.43
C VAL A 137 6.32 1.72 -12.29
N THR A 138 5.02 1.93 -12.04
CA THR A 138 4.46 3.27 -11.88
C THR A 138 4.93 3.92 -10.59
N ILE A 139 4.91 3.18 -9.47
CA ILE A 139 5.40 3.68 -8.17
C ILE A 139 6.88 4.08 -8.26
N GLY A 140 7.69 3.32 -9.00
CA GLY A 140 9.10 3.63 -9.22
C GLY A 140 9.31 4.94 -9.98
N ASN A 141 8.48 5.20 -10.99
CA ASN A 141 8.51 6.47 -11.73
C ASN A 141 8.11 7.65 -10.83
N ASP A 142 7.04 7.51 -10.03
CA ASP A 142 6.61 8.57 -9.11
C ASP A 142 7.69 8.91 -8.07
N ILE A 143 8.38 7.89 -7.54
CA ILE A 143 9.51 8.08 -6.61
C ILE A 143 10.70 8.74 -7.33
N ALA A 144 10.98 8.38 -8.58
CA ALA A 144 12.06 9.00 -9.36
C ALA A 144 11.80 10.49 -9.62
N ASP A 145 10.57 10.85 -10.01
CA ASP A 145 10.15 12.24 -10.20
C ASP A 145 10.24 13.03 -8.88
N PHE A 146 9.84 12.42 -7.76
CA PHE A 146 9.98 13.02 -6.45
C PHE A 146 11.45 13.23 -6.05
N ILE A 147 12.33 12.26 -6.30
CA ILE A 147 13.78 12.41 -6.05
C ILE A 147 14.35 13.53 -6.91
N GLN A 148 13.95 13.63 -8.17
CA GLN A 148 14.41 14.69 -9.07
C GLN A 148 13.95 16.07 -8.58
N PHE A 149 12.75 16.18 -8.00
CA PHE A 149 12.28 17.42 -7.37
C PHE A 149 13.12 17.85 -6.15
N LEU A 150 13.72 16.91 -5.42
CA LEU A 150 14.53 17.21 -4.22
C LEU A 150 15.99 17.61 -4.55
N GLN A 151 16.43 17.45 -5.80
CA GLN A 151 17.78 17.79 -6.28
C GLN A 151 17.88 19.24 -6.76
#